data_AF-A0A0K1QZ92-F1
#
_entry.id   AF-A0A0K1QZ92-F1
#
_cell.length_a   1.000
_cell.length_b   1.000
_cell.length_c   1.000
_cell.angle_alpha   90.00
_cell.angle_beta   90.00
_cell.angle_gamma   90.00
#
_symmetry.space_group_name_H-M   'P 1'
#
loop_
_entity.id
_entity.type
_entity.pdbx_description
1 polymer ?
#
loop_
_entity_poly.entity_id
_entity_poly.type
_entity_poly.pdbx_seq_one_letter_code
_entity_poly.pdbx_strand_id
1 'polypeptide(L)'
;MSLLSPLLDHMLPAFIGTEPEKAGKPMSRTHLALVTPAERPPQFITGPHASAATATPEWRQARDQYLNHIMVCRSCYAPIGRHCNAGADLRASYDGTPMEAHQ
;
A
#
# COMPACT_ATOMS: atom_id res chain seq x y z
N MET A 1 25.79 15.04 -34.04
CA MET A 1 25.51 13.67 -34.53
C MET A 1 25.18 12.82 -33.31
N SER A 2 23.92 12.85 -32.86
CA SER A 2 23.45 12.04 -31.73
C SER A 2 22.53 10.96 -32.25
N LEU A 3 22.89 9.71 -31.97
CA LEU A 3 22.16 8.50 -32.32
C LEU A 3 20.96 8.37 -31.36
N LEU A 4 19.82 8.90 -31.77
CA LEU A 4 18.54 8.64 -31.11
C LEU A 4 18.06 7.26 -31.54
N SER A 5 18.01 6.34 -30.57
CA SER A 5 17.59 4.95 -30.71
C SER A 5 16.24 4.80 -31.43
N PRO A 6 16.19 4.06 -32.56
CA PRO A 6 14.95 3.58 -33.14
C PRO A 6 14.77 2.11 -32.77
N LEU A 7 13.99 1.80 -31.74
CA LEU A 7 13.50 0.43 -31.54
C LEU A 7 12.20 0.38 -30.73
N LEU A 8 11.26 1.26 -31.08
CA LEU A 8 9.83 1.09 -30.78
C LEU A 8 9.09 0.40 -31.93
N ASP A 9 9.81 -0.31 -32.81
CA ASP A 9 9.26 -0.95 -34.03
C ASP A 9 9.19 -2.48 -33.94
N HIS A 10 8.99 -3.03 -32.74
CA HIS A 10 8.51 -4.41 -32.60
C HIS A 10 7.01 -4.40 -32.29
N MET A 11 6.24 -3.84 -33.23
CA MET A 11 4.84 -4.19 -33.40
C MET A 11 4.74 -5.68 -33.74
N LEU A 12 4.08 -6.47 -32.89
CA LEU A 12 3.60 -7.81 -33.24
C LEU A 12 2.51 -7.69 -34.31
N PRO A 13 2.63 -8.35 -35.47
CA PRO A 13 1.50 -8.55 -36.36
C PRO A 13 1.10 -10.03 -36.32
N ALA A 14 -0.13 -10.30 -35.88
CA ALA A 14 -1.08 -11.19 -36.55
C ALA A 14 -2.30 -11.45 -35.66
N PHE A 15 -3.37 -10.68 -35.86
CA PHE A 15 -4.72 -11.18 -35.64
C PHE A 15 -5.45 -11.11 -36.98
N ILE A 16 -5.49 -12.24 -37.68
CA ILE A 16 -6.51 -12.52 -38.69
C ILE A 16 -7.27 -13.74 -38.18
N GLY A 17 -8.50 -13.49 -37.77
CA GLY A 17 -9.51 -14.47 -37.40
C GLY A 17 -10.86 -13.78 -37.47
N THR A 18 -11.56 -14.07 -38.56
CA THR A 18 -12.70 -13.34 -39.12
C THR A 18 -14.03 -13.67 -38.40
N GLU A 19 -14.96 -12.70 -38.48
CA GLU A 19 -16.44 -12.79 -38.46
C GLU A 19 -17.26 -12.69 -37.14
N PRO A 20 -18.52 -12.19 -37.22
CA PRO A 20 -19.16 -11.36 -36.19
C PRO A 20 -20.34 -12.02 -35.44
N GLU A 21 -20.68 -11.36 -34.34
CA GLU A 21 -21.98 -11.24 -33.66
C GLU A 21 -22.77 -12.50 -33.26
N LYS A 22 -22.83 -12.75 -31.95
CA LYS A 22 -24.06 -13.21 -31.29
C LYS A 22 -24.20 -12.60 -29.89
N ALA A 23 -25.28 -11.84 -29.73
CA ALA A 23 -25.76 -11.29 -28.47
C ALA A 23 -25.86 -12.36 -27.37
N GLY A 24 -25.27 -12.07 -26.21
CA GLY A 24 -25.19 -13.02 -25.10
C GLY A 24 -24.79 -12.38 -23.76
N LYS A 25 -25.69 -11.53 -23.24
CA LYS A 25 -25.93 -11.24 -21.81
C LYS A 25 -24.88 -10.41 -21.02
N PRO A 26 -25.32 -9.37 -20.28
CA PRO A 26 -24.44 -8.53 -19.49
C PRO A 26 -24.05 -9.22 -18.16
N MET A 27 -22.81 -8.97 -17.76
CA MET A 27 -22.32 -8.93 -16.38
C MET A 27 -22.34 -10.25 -15.61
N SER A 28 -21.24 -11.01 -15.68
CA SER A 28 -20.78 -11.80 -14.53
C SER A 28 -19.61 -11.07 -13.90
N ARG A 29 -19.91 -9.93 -13.27
CA ARG A 29 -19.04 -9.35 -12.27
C ARG A 29 -19.04 -10.36 -11.14
N THR A 30 -18.01 -11.21 -11.11
CA THR A 30 -17.84 -12.29 -10.13
C THR A 30 -18.24 -11.74 -8.76
N HIS A 31 -19.34 -12.29 -8.26
CA HIS A 31 -19.98 -11.84 -7.04
C HIS A 31 -18.91 -11.83 -5.94
N LEU A 32 -18.59 -10.64 -5.42
CA LEU A 32 -17.75 -10.52 -4.25
C LEU A 32 -18.57 -11.12 -3.10
N ALA A 33 -18.47 -12.44 -2.94
CA ALA A 33 -19.12 -13.15 -1.88
C ALA A 33 -18.50 -12.62 -0.59
N LEU A 34 -19.33 -12.02 0.28
CA LEU A 34 -18.96 -11.86 1.68
C LEU A 34 -18.64 -13.27 2.19
N VAL A 35 -17.36 -13.56 2.34
CA VAL A 35 -16.91 -14.70 3.14
C VAL A 35 -17.42 -14.40 4.54
N THR A 36 -18.44 -15.13 4.99
CA THR A 36 -18.82 -15.18 6.40
C THR A 36 -17.55 -15.41 7.21
N PRO A 37 -17.30 -14.68 8.31
CA PRO A 37 -16.11 -14.91 9.12
C PRO A 37 -16.08 -16.38 9.51
N ALA A 38 -15.21 -17.15 8.87
CA ALA A 38 -14.83 -18.44 9.42
C ALA A 38 -14.15 -18.07 10.74
N GLU A 39 -14.69 -18.59 11.85
CA GLU A 39 -14.00 -18.55 13.15
C GLU A 39 -12.65 -19.26 12.94
N ARG A 40 -11.64 -18.49 12.53
CA ARG A 40 -10.27 -18.92 12.66
C ARG A 40 -10.06 -19.06 14.16
N PRO A 41 -9.61 -20.23 14.64
CA PRO A 41 -9.01 -20.28 15.96
C PRO A 41 -7.99 -19.13 16.03
N PRO A 42 -7.85 -18.42 17.16
CA PRO A 42 -6.84 -17.38 17.32
C PRO A 42 -5.44 -18.01 17.30
N GLN A 43 -4.98 -18.39 16.11
CA GLN A 43 -3.64 -18.92 15.84
C GLN A 43 -2.63 -17.78 15.68
N PHE A 44 -3.13 -16.56 15.45
CA PHE A 44 -2.31 -15.36 15.57
C PHE A 44 -2.15 -15.09 17.05
N ILE A 45 -1.03 -15.56 17.63
CA ILE A 45 -0.52 -15.01 18.87
C ILE A 45 -0.25 -13.53 18.60
N THR A 46 -1.30 -12.75 18.82
CA THR A 46 -1.26 -11.30 18.86
C THR A 46 -0.65 -11.06 20.22
N GLY A 47 0.68 -10.99 20.30
CA GLY A 47 1.33 -10.50 21.51
C GLY A 47 0.68 -9.17 21.92
N PRO A 48 0.82 -8.73 23.18
CA PRO A 48 0.17 -7.52 23.68
C PRO A 48 0.35 -6.27 22.79
N HIS A 49 1.35 -6.29 21.90
CA HIS A 49 1.79 -5.20 21.02
C HIS A 49 1.49 -5.40 19.52
N ALA A 50 0.65 -6.36 19.13
CA ALA A 50 0.59 -6.79 17.73
C ALA A 50 -0.40 -5.99 16.85
N SER A 51 -1.11 -4.99 17.37
CA SER A 51 -2.06 -4.20 16.57
C SER A 51 -1.99 -2.70 16.84
N ALA A 52 -2.10 -1.92 15.77
CA ALA A 52 -2.29 -0.48 15.90
C ALA A 52 -3.65 -0.10 16.52
N ALA A 53 -4.61 -1.04 16.59
CA ALA A 53 -5.92 -0.81 17.19
C ALA A 53 -5.86 -0.80 18.73
N THR A 54 -4.88 -1.48 19.31
CA THR A 54 -4.63 -1.54 20.75
C THR A 54 -3.63 -0.50 21.24
N ALA A 55 -2.94 0.19 20.32
CA ALA A 55 -1.94 1.20 20.64
C ALA A 55 -2.52 2.46 21.31
N THR A 56 -1.69 3.12 22.10
CA THR A 56 -1.99 4.42 22.72
C THR A 56 -2.41 5.46 21.66
N PRO A 57 -3.32 6.38 22.01
CA PRO A 57 -3.72 7.45 21.09
C PRO A 57 -2.53 8.34 20.70
N GLU A 58 -1.57 8.55 21.60
CA GLU A 58 -0.34 9.32 21.35
C GLU A 58 0.52 8.66 20.28
N TRP A 59 0.72 7.34 20.37
CA TRP A 59 1.47 6.59 19.37
C TRP A 59 0.80 6.65 18.00
N ARG A 60 -0.52 6.47 17.96
CA ARG A 60 -1.30 6.58 16.72
C ARG A 60 -1.17 7.97 16.10
N GLN A 61 -1.23 9.02 16.91
CA GLN A 61 -1.06 10.39 16.44
C GLN A 61 0.34 10.62 15.85
N ALA A 62 1.39 10.20 16.55
CA ALA A 62 2.77 10.34 16.07
C ALA A 62 3.00 9.57 14.75
N ARG A 63 2.46 8.35 14.65
CA ARG A 63 2.47 7.56 13.42
C ARG A 63 1.77 8.29 12.28
N ASP A 64 0.56 8.75 12.51
CA ASP A 64 -0.26 9.36 11.46
C ASP A 64 0.38 10.68 10.97
N GLN A 65 1.00 11.46 11.86
CA GLN A 65 1.77 12.65 11.47
C GLN A 65 2.97 12.30 10.58
N TYR A 66 3.75 11.30 10.97
CA TYR A 66 4.88 10.83 10.17
C TYR A 66 4.44 10.29 8.81
N LEU A 67 3.43 9.41 8.77
CA LEU A 67 2.90 8.83 7.53
C LEU A 67 2.32 9.91 6.61
N ASN A 68 1.50 10.82 7.13
CA ASN A 68 0.95 11.92 6.33
C ASN A 68 2.05 12.78 5.72
N HIS A 69 3.13 13.06 6.48
CA HIS A 69 4.26 13.83 5.97
C HIS A 69 5.00 13.11 4.83
N ILE A 70 5.41 11.86 5.02
CA ILE A 70 6.19 11.13 4.00
C ILE A 70 5.39 10.87 2.72
N MET A 71 4.06 10.79 2.80
CA MET A 71 3.19 10.58 1.65
C MET A 71 3.08 11.81 0.74
N VAL A 72 3.32 13.02 1.28
CA VAL A 72 3.24 14.29 0.52
C VAL A 72 4.61 14.92 0.25
N CYS A 73 5.61 14.65 1.08
CA CYS A 73 6.92 15.28 1.01
C CYS A 73 7.84 14.59 -0.01
N ARG A 74 8.14 15.28 -1.12
CA ARG A 74 9.05 14.78 -2.17
C ARG A 74 10.51 14.62 -1.72
N SER A 75 10.91 15.39 -0.71
CA SER A 75 12.26 15.30 -0.14
C SER A 75 12.44 14.02 0.67
N CYS A 76 11.36 13.50 1.26
CA CYS A 76 11.35 12.22 1.97
C CYS A 76 11.26 11.04 0.98
N TYR A 77 11.93 9.94 1.32
CA TYR A 77 11.89 8.68 0.59
C TYR A 77 12.12 7.52 1.56
N ALA A 78 11.00 6.99 2.06
CA ALA A 78 10.97 5.93 3.06
C ALA A 78 11.73 4.65 2.70
N PRO A 79 11.75 4.16 1.44
CA PRO A 79 12.42 2.89 1.11
C PRO A 79 13.90 2.82 1.44
N ILE A 80 14.61 3.95 1.45
CA ILE A 80 16.04 4.02 1.82
C ILE A 80 16.28 4.86 3.08
N GLY A 81 15.22 5.25 3.80
CA GLY A 81 15.33 6.05 5.02
C GLY A 81 15.80 7.50 4.82
N ARG A 82 15.64 8.06 3.62
CA ARG A 82 15.95 9.49 3.39
C ARG A 82 14.80 10.33 3.91
N HIS A 83 15.07 11.23 4.87
CA HIS A 83 14.08 12.17 5.40
C HIS A 83 14.57 13.61 5.25
N CYS A 84 13.66 14.55 5.03
CA CYS A 84 13.98 15.96 5.28
C CYS A 84 14.04 16.22 6.80
N ASN A 85 14.53 17.39 7.22
CA ASN A 85 14.66 17.72 8.65
C ASN A 85 13.34 17.51 9.43
N ALA A 86 12.22 18.06 8.92
CA ALA A 86 10.91 17.87 9.54
C ALA A 86 10.47 16.39 9.56
N GLY A 87 10.75 15.63 8.50
CA GLY A 87 10.46 14.21 8.44
C GLY A 87 11.31 13.40 9.44
N ALA A 88 12.56 13.81 9.68
CA ALA A 88 13.44 13.20 10.65
C ALA A 88 12.96 13.45 12.08
N ASP A 89 12.49 14.67 12.39
CA ASP A 89 11.92 15.01 13.70
C ASP A 89 10.63 14.21 13.96
N LEU A 90 9.76 14.09 12.95
CA LEU A 90 8.56 13.26 13.03
C LEU A 90 8.88 11.78 13.20
N ARG A 91 9.94 11.30 12.52
CA ARG A 91 10.40 9.92 12.66
C ARG A 91 10.95 9.66 14.06
N ALA A 92 11.76 10.55 14.61
CA ALA A 92 12.27 10.45 15.97
C ALA A 92 11.13 10.47 17.00
N SER A 93 10.12 11.33 16.79
CA SER A 93 8.93 11.38 17.64
C SER A 93 8.12 10.08 17.58
N TYR A 94 7.92 9.52 16.38
CA TYR A 94 7.26 8.24 16.20
C TYR A 94 8.01 7.07 16.87
N ASP A 95 9.33 6.97 16.64
CA ASP A 95 10.16 5.90 17.19
C ASP A 95 10.31 6.01 18.73
N GLY A 96 10.24 7.22 19.28
CA GLY A 96 10.32 7.48 20.72
C GLY A 96 8.97 7.40 21.47
N THR A 97 7.85 7.34 20.76
CA THR A 97 6.54 7.19 21.41
C THR A 97 6.29 5.72 21.71
N PRO A 98 5.96 5.33 22.94
CA PRO A 98 5.67 3.94 23.26
C PRO A 98 4.28 3.54 22.72
N MET A 99 4.21 2.36 22.09
CA MET A 99 2.95 1.82 21.56
C MET A 99 1.94 1.51 22.68
N GLU A 100 2.42 1.13 23.86
CA GLU A 100 1.60 0.89 25.05
C GLU A 100 1.79 1.97 26.10
N ALA A 101 0.76 2.17 26.92
CA ALA A 101 0.92 2.92 28.16
C ALA A 101 1.72 2.04 29.12
N HIS A 102 2.86 2.53 29.60
CA HIS A 102 3.54 1.88 30.72
C HIS A 102 2.62 1.99 31.94
N GLN A 103 2.13 0.85 32.44
CA GLN A 103 1.33 0.77 33.66
C GLN A 103 2.21 0.84 34.91
#